data_AF-A0A7S1SZL2-F1
#
_entry.id   AF-A0A7S1SZL2-F1
#
_cell.length_a   1.000
_cell.length_b   1.000
_cell.length_c   1.000
_cell.angle_alpha   90.00
_cell.angle_beta   90.00
_cell.angle_gamma   90.00
#
_symmetry.space_group_name_H-M   'P 1'
#
loop_
_entity.id
_entity.type
_entity.pdbx_description
1 polymer ?
#
loop_
_entity_poly.entity_id
_entity_poly.type
_entity_poly.pdbx_seq_one_letter_code
_entity_poly.pdbx_strand_id
1 'polypeptide(L)'
;GNTIDGDGCSADCAVESGWTCSDRVTSPASGNLISSCTRAEMLLEPTVLAVGEGGTGNVTVRLTTFAGGVVFVQPTDLPEELSIAGDDAILRFTEADWATPRVVTLTVAENSLVEPNRTYSIPFDVSSTEELYSDLDASVFTLQVVDDDFAGVSLSRSSLVVNEFGAAEMYRVALTSEPRGFVGLQLSYAPSDFALLVNPRVLTFDRFNWAQGFEVSVRAPENPDAEGSIQLNITHAVDAELDADYRALDPALSQVAVEVLDNDLVGVFINPQKLVVTEGTTGTYVIRLGSRPAELVAFNATVHCVAPPTFTLEPPAEMDVTTTPAPTPTTSDTSPTATVTPEVTQTATPAMTAFSTPTAVATPTMTVEIPTATGNMQSINTATPTSTTTTTLSTTTNIATATPTVTSARRRRGLLQNATPTPTPTPATTMTPLPASTTPP
;
A
#
# COMPACT_ATOMS: atom_id res chain seq x y z
N GLY A 1 -68.79 -14.80 -41.02
CA GLY A 1 -68.57 -16.12 -40.44
C GLY A 1 -67.91 -16.97 -41.47
N ASN A 2 -66.71 -17.43 -41.15
CA ASN A 2 -66.10 -18.60 -41.78
C ASN A 2 -66.35 -19.78 -40.81
N THR A 3 -65.93 -20.99 -41.16
CA THR A 3 -66.06 -22.18 -40.29
C THR A 3 -64.76 -22.47 -39.53
N ILE A 4 -63.91 -21.47 -39.33
CA ILE A 4 -62.60 -21.61 -38.70
C ILE A 4 -62.72 -21.00 -37.31
N ASP A 5 -62.78 -21.87 -36.30
CA ASP A 5 -62.78 -21.42 -34.91
C ASP A 5 -61.42 -20.79 -34.56
N GLY A 6 -61.42 -19.73 -33.76
CA GLY A 6 -60.23 -19.07 -33.23
C GLY A 6 -59.66 -17.95 -34.12
N ASP A 7 -60.43 -17.46 -35.10
CA ASP A 7 -60.06 -16.28 -35.89
C ASP A 7 -60.88 -15.02 -35.57
N GLY A 8 -61.65 -15.08 -34.48
CA GLY A 8 -62.49 -14.01 -33.97
C GLY A 8 -63.88 -13.94 -34.61
N CYS A 9 -64.19 -14.80 -35.59
CA CYS A 9 -65.50 -14.86 -36.25
C CYS A 9 -66.06 -16.28 -36.29
N SER A 10 -67.06 -16.56 -35.45
CA SER A 10 -67.70 -17.88 -35.37
C SER A 10 -68.42 -18.30 -36.67
N ALA A 11 -68.72 -19.59 -36.76
CA ALA A 11 -69.53 -20.20 -37.82
C ALA A 11 -70.90 -19.53 -38.00
N ASP A 12 -71.47 -18.98 -36.92
CA ASP A 12 -72.76 -18.26 -36.92
C ASP A 12 -72.63 -16.76 -37.23
N CYS A 13 -71.45 -16.31 -37.69
CA CYS A 13 -71.14 -14.91 -37.92
C CYS A 13 -71.24 -14.02 -36.66
N ALA A 14 -70.99 -14.58 -35.48
CA ALA A 14 -70.81 -13.82 -34.25
C ALA A 14 -69.31 -13.59 -33.97
N VAL A 15 -68.98 -12.54 -33.20
CA VAL A 15 -67.62 -12.35 -32.70
C VAL A 15 -67.37 -13.37 -31.59
N GLU A 16 -66.23 -14.06 -31.66
CA GLU A 16 -65.86 -15.03 -30.63
C GLU A 16 -65.51 -14.34 -29.30
N SER A 17 -65.76 -15.00 -28.16
CA SER A 17 -65.39 -14.45 -26.86
C SER A 17 -63.88 -14.23 -26.78
N GLY A 18 -63.44 -13.12 -26.18
CA GLY A 18 -62.04 -12.75 -26.16
C GLY A 18 -61.56 -11.98 -27.39
N TRP A 19 -62.42 -11.65 -28.39
CA TRP A 19 -62.01 -10.97 -29.61
C TRP A 19 -62.71 -9.63 -29.84
N THR A 20 -61.99 -8.69 -30.47
CA THR A 20 -62.54 -7.44 -31.00
C THR A 20 -62.30 -7.41 -32.51
N CYS A 21 -63.38 -7.32 -33.30
CA CYS A 21 -63.29 -7.29 -34.76
C CYS A 21 -63.62 -5.90 -35.31
N SER A 22 -62.76 -5.39 -36.20
CA SER A 22 -63.04 -4.17 -36.99
C SER A 22 -63.80 -4.51 -38.28
N ASP A 23 -64.33 -3.46 -38.94
CA ASP A 23 -65.03 -3.58 -40.22
C ASP A 23 -64.25 -4.38 -41.27
N ARG A 24 -65.00 -5.00 -42.17
CA ARG A 24 -64.50 -5.98 -43.15
C ARG A 24 -63.41 -5.37 -44.06
N VAL A 25 -62.24 -5.99 -44.08
CA VAL A 25 -61.11 -5.65 -44.95
C VAL A 25 -61.12 -6.59 -46.16
N THR A 26 -60.84 -6.10 -47.36
CA THR A 26 -60.73 -6.97 -48.55
C THR A 26 -59.44 -7.79 -48.51
N SER A 27 -59.55 -9.12 -48.52
CA SER A 27 -58.42 -10.04 -48.62
C SER A 27 -57.68 -9.83 -49.95
N PRO A 28 -56.34 -9.60 -49.94
CA PRO A 28 -55.56 -9.43 -51.17
C PRO A 28 -55.53 -10.68 -52.06
N ALA A 29 -55.77 -11.87 -51.48
CA ALA A 29 -55.67 -13.15 -52.17
C ALA A 29 -56.99 -13.60 -52.82
N SER A 30 -58.14 -13.21 -52.25
CA SER A 30 -59.46 -13.70 -52.67
C SER A 30 -60.45 -12.59 -53.07
N GLY A 31 -60.10 -11.32 -52.85
CA GLY A 31 -61.01 -10.17 -53.05
C GLY A 31 -62.19 -10.15 -52.07
N ASN A 32 -62.24 -11.10 -51.13
CA ASN A 32 -63.36 -11.28 -50.22
C ASN A 32 -63.20 -10.45 -48.95
N LEU A 33 -64.29 -9.94 -48.43
CA LEU A 33 -64.35 -9.15 -47.20
C LEU A 33 -64.12 -10.05 -45.98
N ILE A 34 -62.95 -9.97 -45.35
CA ILE A 34 -62.56 -10.67 -44.12
C ILE A 34 -62.63 -9.72 -42.92
N SER A 35 -63.13 -10.21 -41.79
CA SER A 35 -63.08 -9.46 -40.54
C SER A 35 -61.63 -9.44 -40.03
N SER A 36 -61.14 -8.29 -39.58
CA SER A 36 -59.86 -8.19 -38.88
C SER A 36 -60.13 -8.22 -37.38
N CYS A 37 -59.86 -9.36 -36.75
CA CYS A 37 -60.12 -9.57 -35.34
C CYS A 37 -58.82 -9.60 -34.53
N THR A 38 -58.82 -8.95 -33.37
CA THR A 38 -57.71 -8.93 -32.42
C THR A 38 -58.18 -9.55 -31.11
N ARG A 39 -57.45 -10.55 -30.63
CA ARG A 39 -57.73 -11.17 -29.33
C ARG A 39 -57.30 -10.24 -28.20
N ALA A 40 -58.10 -10.16 -27.14
CA ALA A 40 -57.74 -9.49 -25.90
C ALA A 40 -56.66 -10.28 -25.17
N GLU A 41 -55.53 -9.61 -24.96
CA GLU A 41 -54.36 -10.16 -24.29
C GLU A 41 -53.70 -9.02 -23.51
N MET A 42 -53.08 -9.41 -22.40
CA MET A 42 -52.14 -8.57 -21.68
C MET A 42 -50.73 -9.04 -22.04
N LEU A 43 -49.89 -8.10 -22.49
CA LEU A 43 -48.52 -8.38 -22.88
C LEU A 43 -47.57 -7.73 -21.87
N LEU A 44 -46.58 -8.52 -21.44
CA LEU A 44 -45.49 -8.09 -20.56
C LEU A 44 -44.20 -8.04 -21.37
N GLU A 45 -43.47 -6.93 -21.30
CA GLU A 45 -42.19 -6.75 -21.97
C GLU A 45 -41.14 -6.11 -21.04
N PRO A 46 -40.02 -6.80 -20.76
CA PRO A 46 -39.73 -8.19 -21.14
C PRO A 46 -40.57 -9.21 -20.34
N THR A 47 -40.64 -10.46 -20.80
CA THR A 47 -41.27 -11.56 -20.04
C THR A 47 -40.33 -12.19 -19.00
N VAL A 48 -39.02 -11.98 -19.17
CA VAL A 48 -37.97 -12.39 -18.22
C VAL A 48 -37.02 -11.21 -18.01
N LEU A 49 -36.69 -10.91 -16.76
CA LEU A 49 -35.71 -9.88 -16.43
C LEU A 49 -34.76 -10.39 -15.33
N ALA A 50 -33.48 -10.04 -15.44
CA ALA A 50 -32.52 -10.23 -14.36
C ALA A 50 -32.17 -8.88 -13.73
N VAL A 51 -32.21 -8.81 -12.41
CA VAL A 51 -31.92 -7.60 -11.61
C VAL A 51 -31.00 -8.02 -10.47
N GLY A 52 -29.95 -7.23 -10.20
CA GLY A 52 -29.12 -7.43 -9.02
C GLY A 52 -29.83 -7.02 -7.74
N GLU A 53 -29.37 -7.48 -6.59
CA GLU A 53 -29.82 -6.96 -5.29
C GLU A 53 -29.65 -5.43 -5.23
N GLY A 54 -30.56 -4.78 -4.49
CA GLY A 54 -30.63 -3.30 -4.42
C GLY A 54 -31.00 -2.60 -5.74
N GLY A 55 -31.16 -3.36 -6.82
CA GLY A 55 -31.46 -2.88 -8.15
C GLY A 55 -32.95 -2.63 -8.38
N THR A 56 -33.23 -2.10 -9.57
CA THR A 56 -34.60 -1.88 -10.04
C THR A 56 -34.78 -2.47 -11.43
N GLY A 57 -35.97 -3.01 -11.69
CA GLY A 57 -36.35 -3.62 -12.96
C GLY A 57 -37.68 -3.09 -13.45
N ASN A 58 -37.77 -2.77 -14.74
CA ASN A 58 -39.00 -2.26 -15.34
C ASN A 58 -39.68 -3.34 -16.17
N VAL A 59 -40.99 -3.54 -15.92
CA VAL A 59 -41.86 -4.39 -16.73
C VAL A 59 -42.88 -3.49 -17.43
N THR A 60 -42.86 -3.51 -18.76
CA THR A 60 -43.84 -2.77 -19.56
C THR A 60 -45.07 -3.64 -19.77
N VAL A 61 -46.24 -3.08 -19.46
CA VAL A 61 -47.55 -3.71 -19.62
C VAL A 61 -48.29 -3.01 -20.74
N ARG A 62 -48.83 -3.80 -21.68
CA ARG A 62 -49.64 -3.32 -22.79
C ARG A 62 -50.84 -4.23 -23.03
N LEU A 63 -51.97 -3.65 -23.43
CA LEU A 63 -53.15 -4.37 -23.88
C LEU A 63 -53.19 -4.42 -25.42
N THR A 64 -53.66 -5.54 -25.99
CA THR A 64 -53.72 -5.72 -27.46
C THR A 64 -54.96 -5.10 -28.10
N THR A 65 -56.06 -4.96 -27.35
CA THR A 65 -57.33 -4.41 -27.81
C THR A 65 -58.05 -3.67 -26.68
N PHE A 66 -59.21 -3.07 -26.95
CA PHE A 66 -60.08 -2.50 -25.93
C PHE A 66 -61.53 -2.51 -26.43
N ALA A 67 -62.49 -2.78 -25.54
CA ALA A 67 -63.90 -2.89 -25.90
C ALA A 67 -64.87 -2.16 -24.95
N GLY A 68 -64.39 -1.20 -24.16
CA GLY A 68 -65.20 -0.43 -23.21
C GLY A 68 -64.64 -0.50 -21.79
N GLY A 69 -65.25 0.26 -20.87
CA GLY A 69 -64.98 0.14 -19.43
C GLY A 69 -63.59 0.61 -18.97
N VAL A 70 -63.09 -0.03 -17.92
CA VAL A 70 -61.75 0.21 -17.35
C VAL A 70 -61.11 -1.14 -17.06
N VAL A 71 -59.84 -1.29 -17.42
CA VAL A 71 -59.05 -2.50 -17.14
C VAL A 71 -57.99 -2.15 -16.10
N PHE A 72 -57.93 -2.93 -15.02
CA PHE A 72 -56.90 -2.83 -14.01
C PHE A 72 -55.94 -4.01 -14.14
N VAL A 73 -54.65 -3.72 -14.08
CA VAL A 73 -53.59 -4.73 -14.09
C VAL A 73 -52.70 -4.51 -12.87
N GLN A 74 -52.40 -5.57 -12.14
CA GLN A 74 -51.49 -5.50 -10.99
C GLN A 74 -50.68 -6.79 -10.85
N PRO A 75 -49.41 -6.72 -10.44
CA PRO A 75 -48.70 -7.91 -9.98
C PRO A 75 -49.33 -8.40 -8.66
N THR A 76 -49.42 -9.71 -8.51
CA THR A 76 -49.88 -10.37 -7.29
C THR A 76 -48.82 -11.36 -6.80
N ASP A 77 -48.98 -11.82 -5.55
CA ASP A 77 -48.06 -12.80 -4.93
C ASP A 77 -46.58 -12.35 -4.92
N LEU A 78 -46.34 -11.07 -4.61
CA LEU A 78 -44.98 -10.55 -4.51
C LEU A 78 -44.27 -11.09 -3.26
N PRO A 79 -43.06 -11.66 -3.38
CA PRO A 79 -42.24 -12.05 -2.24
C PRO A 79 -41.79 -10.83 -1.43
N GLU A 80 -41.42 -11.04 -0.17
CA GLU A 80 -41.12 -9.97 0.80
C GLU A 80 -39.93 -9.08 0.41
N GLU A 81 -38.95 -9.61 -0.32
CA GLU A 81 -37.78 -8.86 -0.80
C GLU A 81 -38.07 -7.97 -2.02
N LEU A 82 -39.26 -8.08 -2.61
CA LEU A 82 -39.67 -7.26 -3.75
C LEU A 82 -40.67 -6.20 -3.32
N SER A 83 -40.53 -5.02 -3.90
CA SER A 83 -41.49 -3.93 -3.75
C SER A 83 -41.76 -3.28 -5.09
N ILE A 84 -42.86 -2.54 -5.19
CA ILE A 84 -43.20 -1.75 -6.37
C ILE A 84 -42.87 -0.29 -6.05
N ALA A 85 -42.08 0.35 -6.90
CA ALA A 85 -41.77 1.76 -6.73
C ALA A 85 -42.97 2.64 -7.13
N GLY A 86 -43.28 3.62 -6.30
CA GLY A 86 -44.32 4.62 -6.58
C GLY A 86 -45.75 4.09 -6.46
N ASP A 87 -46.67 4.75 -7.15
CA ASP A 87 -48.11 4.45 -7.12
C ASP A 87 -48.54 3.44 -8.22
N ASP A 88 -47.58 2.80 -8.90
CA ASP A 88 -47.81 1.92 -10.05
C ASP A 88 -48.17 0.48 -9.66
N ALA A 89 -48.57 0.25 -8.42
CA ALA A 89 -49.01 -1.07 -7.94
C ALA A 89 -50.28 -1.57 -8.66
N ILE A 90 -51.13 -0.64 -9.12
CA ILE A 90 -52.34 -0.95 -9.89
C ILE A 90 -52.37 -0.05 -11.12
N LEU A 91 -52.08 -0.63 -12.28
CA LEU A 91 -52.17 0.05 -13.56
C LEU A 91 -53.61 0.15 -14.00
N ARG A 92 -54.02 1.33 -14.45
CA ARG A 92 -55.38 1.60 -14.94
C ARG A 92 -55.35 1.95 -16.42
N PHE A 93 -56.08 1.19 -17.23
CA PHE A 93 -56.24 1.41 -18.66
C PHE A 93 -57.71 1.75 -18.98
N THR A 94 -57.90 2.72 -19.87
CA THR A 94 -59.19 3.24 -20.33
C THR A 94 -59.24 3.26 -21.85
N GLU A 95 -60.40 3.56 -22.42
CA GLU A 95 -60.57 3.66 -23.89
C GLU A 95 -59.61 4.66 -24.54
N ALA A 96 -59.26 5.73 -23.82
CA ALA A 96 -58.40 6.77 -24.34
C ALA A 96 -56.91 6.39 -24.35
N ASP A 97 -56.48 5.44 -23.51
CA ASP A 97 -55.07 5.19 -23.24
C ASP A 97 -54.66 3.71 -23.15
N TRP A 98 -55.56 2.76 -23.44
CA TRP A 98 -55.29 1.31 -23.43
C TRP A 98 -54.06 0.90 -24.26
N ALA A 99 -53.83 1.59 -25.38
CA ALA A 99 -52.74 1.32 -26.30
C ALA A 99 -51.40 1.91 -25.83
N THR A 100 -51.43 2.81 -24.84
CA THR A 100 -50.23 3.44 -24.27
C THR A 100 -49.60 2.47 -23.28
N PRO A 101 -48.35 2.04 -23.49
CA PRO A 101 -47.68 1.16 -22.56
C PRO A 101 -47.51 1.83 -21.20
N ARG A 102 -47.72 1.07 -20.13
CA ARG A 102 -47.48 1.51 -18.75
C ARG A 102 -46.37 0.67 -18.16
N VAL A 103 -45.63 1.21 -17.20
CA VAL A 103 -44.47 0.55 -16.62
C VAL A 103 -44.75 0.26 -15.15
N VAL A 104 -44.47 -0.96 -14.72
CA VAL A 104 -44.32 -1.31 -13.30
C VAL A 104 -42.82 -1.38 -13.01
N THR A 105 -42.36 -0.61 -12.04
CA THR A 105 -40.97 -0.66 -11.57
C THR A 105 -40.92 -1.51 -10.31
N LEU A 106 -40.25 -2.66 -10.42
CA LEU A 106 -39.93 -3.54 -9.31
C LEU A 106 -38.60 -3.10 -8.69
N THR A 107 -38.55 -3.09 -7.37
CA THR A 107 -37.35 -2.83 -6.56
C THR A 107 -37.01 -4.10 -5.80
N VAL A 108 -35.73 -4.49 -5.85
CA VAL A 108 -35.19 -5.64 -5.12
C VAL A 108 -34.52 -5.13 -3.85
N ALA A 109 -34.80 -5.74 -2.71
CA ALA A 109 -34.12 -5.42 -1.46
C ALA A 109 -32.61 -5.72 -1.59
N GLU A 110 -31.79 -4.88 -0.96
CA GLU A 110 -30.35 -5.08 -0.85
C GLU A 110 -30.03 -5.76 0.48
N ASN A 111 -29.10 -6.71 0.47
CA ASN A 111 -28.47 -7.15 1.70
C ASN A 111 -26.94 -7.27 1.53
N SER A 112 -26.26 -8.06 2.36
CA SER A 112 -24.80 -8.22 2.24
C SER A 112 -24.39 -9.69 2.45
N LEU A 113 -25.35 -10.61 2.42
CA LEU A 113 -25.14 -12.03 2.64
C LEU A 113 -24.93 -12.67 1.27
N VAL A 114 -23.94 -13.55 1.17
CA VAL A 114 -23.73 -14.35 -0.06
C VAL A 114 -24.89 -15.31 -0.24
N GLU A 115 -25.78 -15.09 -1.20
CA GLU A 115 -26.94 -15.93 -1.48
C GLU A 115 -26.87 -16.57 -2.87
N PRO A 116 -27.54 -17.71 -3.11
CA PRO A 116 -27.70 -18.18 -4.47
C PRO A 116 -28.64 -17.25 -5.25
N ASN A 117 -28.42 -17.09 -6.55
CA ASN A 117 -29.38 -16.42 -7.42
C ASN A 117 -30.77 -17.05 -7.30
N ARG A 118 -31.80 -16.20 -7.25
CA ARG A 118 -33.20 -16.58 -7.04
C ARG A 118 -34.01 -16.33 -8.30
N THR A 119 -35.11 -17.06 -8.46
CA THR A 119 -36.04 -16.87 -9.58
C THR A 119 -37.46 -16.88 -9.07
N TYR A 120 -38.21 -15.83 -9.40
CA TYR A 120 -39.61 -15.65 -9.04
C TYR A 120 -40.50 -15.67 -10.28
N SER A 121 -41.68 -16.28 -10.11
CA SER A 121 -42.76 -16.23 -11.08
C SER A 121 -43.82 -15.29 -10.52
N ILE A 122 -43.90 -14.08 -11.07
CA ILE A 122 -44.79 -13.02 -10.60
C ILE A 122 -46.02 -12.99 -11.52
N PRO A 123 -47.20 -13.43 -11.04
CA PRO A 123 -48.44 -13.29 -11.80
C PRO A 123 -48.84 -11.82 -11.90
N PHE A 124 -49.33 -11.43 -13.08
CA PHE A 124 -50.00 -10.16 -13.31
C PHE A 124 -51.48 -10.45 -13.58
N ASP A 125 -52.32 -10.10 -12.61
CA ASP A 125 -53.75 -10.30 -12.69
C ASP A 125 -54.41 -9.14 -13.44
N VAL A 126 -55.40 -9.50 -14.26
CA VAL A 126 -56.26 -8.55 -14.97
C VAL A 126 -57.63 -8.56 -14.32
N SER A 127 -58.18 -7.38 -14.04
CA SER A 127 -59.56 -7.24 -13.61
C SER A 127 -60.26 -6.14 -14.39
N SER A 128 -61.49 -6.40 -14.82
CA SER A 128 -62.31 -5.43 -15.55
C SER A 128 -63.79 -5.72 -15.32
N THR A 129 -64.62 -4.71 -15.57
CA THR A 129 -66.07 -4.87 -15.68
C THR A 129 -66.49 -5.39 -17.06
N GLU A 130 -65.59 -5.40 -18.04
CA GLU A 130 -65.84 -5.92 -19.38
C GLU A 130 -65.55 -7.42 -19.45
N GLU A 131 -66.49 -8.19 -20.02
CA GLU A 131 -66.36 -9.65 -20.22
C GLU A 131 -65.11 -10.01 -21.04
N LEU A 132 -64.69 -9.12 -21.95
CA LEU A 132 -63.52 -9.32 -22.79
C LEU A 132 -62.21 -9.46 -21.98
N TYR A 133 -62.13 -8.81 -20.83
CA TYR A 133 -60.93 -8.77 -19.98
C TYR A 133 -61.15 -9.43 -18.60
N SER A 134 -62.38 -9.69 -18.19
CA SER A 134 -62.69 -10.29 -16.88
C SER A 134 -62.24 -11.74 -16.75
N ASP A 135 -62.16 -12.45 -17.88
CA ASP A 135 -61.89 -13.89 -17.93
C ASP A 135 -60.46 -14.19 -18.44
N LEU A 136 -59.59 -13.16 -18.51
CA LEU A 136 -58.20 -13.38 -18.91
C LEU A 136 -57.40 -14.03 -17.78
N ASP A 137 -56.69 -15.09 -18.13
CA ASP A 137 -55.70 -15.69 -17.27
C ASP A 137 -54.56 -14.71 -16.98
N ALA A 138 -54.03 -14.78 -15.76
CA ALA A 138 -52.85 -14.02 -15.36
C ALA A 138 -51.67 -14.35 -16.27
N SER A 139 -50.96 -13.33 -16.73
CA SER A 139 -49.66 -13.56 -17.39
C SER A 139 -48.57 -13.62 -16.34
N VAL A 140 -47.62 -14.53 -16.52
CA VAL A 140 -46.52 -14.72 -15.58
C VAL A 140 -45.27 -13.99 -16.09
N PHE A 141 -44.76 -13.08 -15.27
CA PHE A 141 -43.45 -12.47 -15.46
C PHE A 141 -42.41 -13.22 -14.65
N THR A 142 -41.27 -13.55 -15.26
CA THR A 142 -40.17 -14.20 -14.54
C THR A 142 -39.10 -13.18 -14.16
N LEU A 143 -38.88 -13.01 -12.86
CA LEU A 143 -37.79 -12.18 -12.34
C LEU A 143 -36.66 -13.08 -11.85
N GLN A 144 -35.44 -12.81 -12.27
CA GLN A 144 -34.22 -13.39 -11.73
C GLN A 144 -33.55 -12.35 -10.84
N VAL A 145 -33.39 -12.66 -9.56
CA VAL A 145 -32.60 -11.85 -8.63
C VAL A 145 -31.19 -12.44 -8.59
N VAL A 146 -30.22 -11.61 -8.94
CA VAL A 146 -28.81 -11.96 -8.98
C VAL A 146 -28.15 -11.44 -7.72
N ASP A 147 -27.60 -12.35 -6.92
CA ASP A 147 -26.76 -12.02 -5.78
C ASP A 147 -25.42 -11.48 -6.29
N ASP A 148 -24.99 -10.35 -5.75
CA ASP A 148 -23.70 -9.71 -6.08
C ASP A 148 -22.72 -9.68 -4.91
N ASP A 149 -23.04 -10.41 -3.84
CA ASP A 149 -22.19 -10.61 -2.68
C ASP A 149 -21.27 -11.82 -2.85
N PHE A 150 -20.02 -11.66 -2.43
CA PHE A 150 -19.04 -12.75 -2.45
C PHE A 150 -18.24 -12.78 -1.16
N ALA A 151 -18.07 -13.98 -0.59
CA ALA A 151 -17.20 -14.17 0.57
C ALA A 151 -15.75 -13.91 0.18
N GLY A 152 -15.03 -13.19 1.03
CA GLY A 152 -13.66 -12.78 0.74
C GLY A 152 -13.04 -11.93 1.84
N VAL A 153 -11.72 -11.83 1.82
CA VAL A 153 -10.94 -11.00 2.75
C VAL A 153 -10.33 -9.83 1.97
N SER A 154 -10.61 -8.62 2.44
CA SER A 154 -10.10 -7.38 1.88
C SER A 154 -8.97 -6.83 2.74
N LEU A 155 -7.86 -6.46 2.09
CA LEU A 155 -6.68 -5.86 2.72
C LEU A 155 -6.52 -4.43 2.19
N SER A 156 -6.42 -3.44 3.08
CA SER A 156 -6.22 -2.04 2.64
C SER A 156 -4.85 -1.77 2.02
N ARG A 157 -3.89 -2.67 2.25
CA ARG A 157 -2.53 -2.62 1.72
C ARG A 157 -2.06 -4.04 1.41
N SER A 158 -1.37 -4.22 0.29
CA SER A 158 -0.72 -5.47 -0.10
C SER A 158 0.78 -5.50 0.22
N SER A 159 1.36 -4.34 0.57
CA SER A 159 2.77 -4.23 0.94
C SER A 159 3.01 -3.16 2.00
N LEU A 160 4.01 -3.37 2.85
CA LEU A 160 4.48 -2.45 3.88
C LEU A 160 6.01 -2.33 3.81
N VAL A 161 6.52 -1.16 4.15
CA VAL A 161 7.95 -0.93 4.38
C VAL A 161 8.08 -0.43 5.81
N VAL A 162 8.80 -1.16 6.64
CA VAL A 162 9.05 -0.81 8.05
C VAL A 162 10.55 -0.63 8.25
N ASN A 163 10.93 0.30 9.12
CA ASN A 163 12.34 0.49 9.51
C ASN A 163 12.57 -0.14 10.89
N GLU A 164 13.74 -0.70 11.12
CA GLU A 164 14.16 -1.09 12.47
C GLU A 164 14.17 0.14 13.38
N PHE A 165 13.65 0.00 14.60
CA PHE A 165 13.31 1.11 15.50
C PHE A 165 12.25 2.13 15.01
N GLY A 166 11.68 1.93 13.82
CA GLY A 166 10.69 2.82 13.22
C GLY A 166 9.34 2.84 13.92
N ALA A 167 8.48 3.74 13.44
CA ALA A 167 7.06 3.71 13.75
C ALA A 167 6.43 2.42 13.21
N ALA A 168 5.38 1.95 13.88
CA ALA A 168 4.61 0.83 13.36
C ALA A 168 3.83 1.26 12.12
N GLU A 169 3.80 0.40 11.12
CA GLU A 169 2.91 0.55 9.98
C GLU A 169 1.57 -0.15 10.26
N MET A 170 0.51 0.39 9.67
CA MET A 170 -0.84 -0.13 9.85
C MET A 170 -1.41 -0.61 8.52
N TYR A 171 -2.19 -1.70 8.56
CA TYR A 171 -3.09 -2.06 7.48
C TYR A 171 -4.42 -2.55 8.07
N ARG A 172 -5.50 -2.45 7.29
CA ARG A 172 -6.84 -2.87 7.70
C ARG A 172 -7.19 -4.17 7.00
N VAL A 173 -7.83 -5.06 7.75
CA VAL A 173 -8.39 -6.32 7.27
C VAL A 173 -9.89 -6.31 7.51
N ALA A 174 -10.68 -6.51 6.47
CA ALA A 174 -12.13 -6.58 6.51
C ALA A 174 -12.62 -7.78 5.69
N LEU A 175 -13.89 -8.14 5.84
CA LEU A 175 -14.54 -9.11 4.96
C LEU A 175 -15.31 -8.39 3.85
N THR A 176 -15.57 -9.07 2.73
CA THR A 176 -16.27 -8.49 1.57
C THR A 176 -17.78 -8.68 1.58
N SER A 177 -18.30 -9.55 2.45
CA SER A 177 -19.73 -9.80 2.66
C SER A 177 -20.00 -10.11 4.15
N GLU A 178 -21.25 -9.96 4.59
CA GLU A 178 -21.71 -10.30 5.93
C GLU A 178 -21.59 -11.82 6.17
N PRO A 179 -20.89 -12.25 7.23
CA PRO A 179 -20.80 -13.67 7.54
C PRO A 179 -22.04 -14.16 8.30
N ARG A 180 -22.48 -15.39 8.01
CA ARG A 180 -23.59 -16.08 8.70
C ARG A 180 -23.20 -16.61 10.08
N GLY A 181 -21.90 -16.74 10.33
CA GLY A 181 -21.32 -17.16 11.60
C GLY A 181 -20.06 -16.38 11.93
N PHE A 182 -19.42 -16.70 13.06
CA PHE A 182 -18.11 -16.10 13.35
C PHE A 182 -17.06 -16.58 12.36
N VAL A 183 -16.21 -15.64 11.91
CA VAL A 183 -15.07 -15.91 11.04
C VAL A 183 -13.80 -15.50 11.78
N GLY A 184 -12.97 -16.46 12.15
CA GLY A 184 -11.62 -16.25 12.65
C GLY A 184 -10.63 -16.02 11.50
N LEU A 185 -9.67 -15.12 11.69
CA LEU A 185 -8.54 -14.95 10.78
C LEU A 185 -7.23 -14.95 11.57
N GLN A 186 -6.42 -15.97 11.35
CA GLN A 186 -5.12 -16.14 11.97
C GLN A 186 -4.03 -15.57 11.06
N LEU A 187 -3.23 -14.65 11.59
CA LEU A 187 -2.08 -14.06 10.90
C LEU A 187 -0.80 -14.81 11.30
N SER A 188 0.01 -15.13 10.31
CA SER A 188 1.33 -15.74 10.50
C SER A 188 2.35 -15.14 9.53
N TYR A 189 3.64 -15.30 9.82
CA TYR A 189 4.72 -14.88 8.93
C TYR A 189 5.93 -15.78 9.15
N ALA A 190 6.79 -15.89 8.14
CA ALA A 190 8.02 -16.67 8.19
C ALA A 190 9.15 -16.01 7.38
N PRO A 191 10.43 -16.23 7.74
CA PRO A 191 10.89 -16.89 8.97
C PRO A 191 10.55 -16.11 10.26
N SER A 192 10.28 -16.83 11.36
CA SER A 192 9.89 -16.24 12.66
C SER A 192 11.04 -15.62 13.44
N ASP A 193 12.28 -15.91 13.04
CA ASP A 193 13.49 -15.48 13.73
C ASP A 193 13.68 -13.95 13.62
N PHE A 194 13.12 -13.34 12.57
CA PHE A 194 12.92 -11.91 12.47
C PHE A 194 11.64 -11.56 13.21
N ALA A 195 11.78 -11.11 14.45
CA ALA A 195 10.70 -10.95 15.42
C ALA A 195 9.75 -9.77 15.11
N LEU A 196 9.14 -9.73 13.92
CA LEU A 196 8.09 -8.77 13.58
C LEU A 196 7.01 -8.75 14.68
N LEU A 197 6.74 -7.56 15.21
CA LEU A 197 5.68 -7.33 16.17
C LEU A 197 4.41 -7.03 15.37
N VAL A 198 3.64 -8.09 15.09
CA VAL A 198 2.32 -8.02 14.44
C VAL A 198 1.24 -8.11 15.52
N ASN A 199 0.36 -7.10 15.61
CA ASN A 199 -0.72 -7.07 16.59
C ASN A 199 -1.99 -6.40 16.05
N PRO A 200 -3.18 -7.02 16.20
CA PRO A 200 -3.41 -8.38 16.69
C PRO A 200 -2.98 -9.47 15.68
N ARG A 201 -2.77 -10.70 16.16
CA ARG A 201 -2.51 -11.88 15.28
C ARG A 201 -3.74 -12.72 14.98
N VAL A 202 -4.84 -12.49 15.71
CA VAL A 202 -6.10 -13.19 15.52
C VAL A 202 -7.17 -12.13 15.42
N LEU A 203 -7.93 -12.16 14.34
CA LEU A 203 -9.12 -11.33 14.14
C LEU A 203 -10.34 -12.23 14.24
N THR A 204 -11.43 -11.71 14.78
CA THR A 204 -12.71 -12.42 14.82
C THR A 204 -13.78 -11.50 14.29
N PHE A 205 -14.34 -11.88 13.16
CA PHE A 205 -15.38 -11.14 12.49
C PHE A 205 -16.76 -11.72 12.82
N ASP A 206 -17.73 -10.83 12.92
CA ASP A 206 -19.15 -11.11 13.08
C ASP A 206 -19.98 -10.18 12.19
N ARG A 207 -21.31 -10.35 12.21
CA ARG A 207 -22.23 -9.54 11.41
C ARG A 207 -22.21 -8.03 11.69
N PHE A 208 -21.61 -7.59 12.79
CA PHE A 208 -21.58 -6.17 13.17
C PHE A 208 -20.26 -5.50 12.82
N ASN A 209 -19.17 -6.25 12.66
CA ASN A 209 -17.84 -5.71 12.47
C ASN A 209 -17.15 -6.11 11.14
N TRP A 210 -17.74 -7.02 10.35
CA TRP A 210 -17.13 -7.58 9.13
C TRP A 210 -16.68 -6.51 8.12
N ALA A 211 -17.52 -5.52 7.84
CA ALA A 211 -17.26 -4.48 6.84
C ALA A 211 -16.27 -3.42 7.33
N GLN A 212 -16.37 -3.02 8.61
CA GLN A 212 -15.43 -2.07 9.21
C GLN A 212 -14.05 -2.72 9.36
N GLY A 213 -14.03 -3.99 9.74
CA GLY A 213 -12.85 -4.78 10.01
C GLY A 213 -11.93 -4.21 11.09
N PHE A 214 -10.70 -4.72 11.13
CA PHE A 214 -9.73 -4.42 12.17
C PHE A 214 -8.44 -3.84 11.59
N GLU A 215 -7.78 -2.99 12.38
CA GLU A 215 -6.43 -2.54 12.07
C GLU A 215 -5.38 -3.46 12.69
N VAL A 216 -4.39 -3.81 11.88
CA VAL A 216 -3.24 -4.60 12.25
C VAL A 216 -2.02 -3.70 12.22
N SER A 217 -1.29 -3.68 13.33
CA SER A 217 -0.03 -2.96 13.51
C SER A 217 1.13 -3.91 13.24
N VAL A 218 2.09 -3.46 12.44
CA VAL A 218 3.31 -4.19 12.08
C VAL A 218 4.50 -3.31 12.42
N ARG A 219 5.40 -3.82 13.27
CA ARG A 219 6.64 -3.13 13.63
C ARG A 219 7.83 -4.08 13.61
N ALA A 220 8.97 -3.59 13.15
CA ALA A 220 10.25 -4.27 13.30
C ALA A 220 10.92 -3.85 14.63
N PRO A 221 11.34 -4.80 15.48
CA PRO A 221 12.23 -4.48 16.60
C PRO A 221 13.58 -4.00 16.07
N GLU A 222 14.26 -3.19 16.88
CA GLU A 222 15.65 -2.83 16.60
C GLU A 222 16.56 -4.01 16.94
N ASN A 223 17.52 -4.27 16.07
CA ASN A 223 18.69 -5.08 16.36
C ASN A 223 19.95 -4.24 15.98
N PRO A 224 21.13 -4.49 16.57
CA PRO A 224 22.33 -3.69 16.31
C PRO A 224 23.26 -4.30 15.23
N ASP A 225 22.82 -5.35 14.53
CA ASP A 225 23.60 -6.10 13.56
C ASP A 225 23.30 -5.59 12.13
N ALA A 226 24.34 -5.22 11.37
CA ALA A 226 24.19 -4.73 10.00
C ALA A 226 24.05 -5.91 9.02
N GLU A 227 22.82 -6.42 8.88
CA GLU A 227 22.47 -7.62 8.12
C GLU A 227 21.82 -7.32 6.75
N GLY A 228 21.52 -6.05 6.47
CA GLY A 228 20.80 -5.61 5.29
C GLY A 228 19.28 -5.80 5.39
N SER A 229 18.54 -5.21 4.45
CA SER A 229 17.08 -5.27 4.44
C SER A 229 16.55 -6.66 4.06
N ILE A 230 15.45 -7.08 4.69
CA ILE A 230 14.82 -8.39 4.48
C ILE A 230 13.37 -8.24 4.02
N GLN A 231 12.87 -9.21 3.26
CA GLN A 231 11.46 -9.33 2.89
C GLN A 231 10.79 -10.51 3.56
N LEU A 232 9.58 -10.29 4.06
CA LEU A 232 8.73 -11.25 4.76
C LEU A 232 7.30 -11.14 4.23
N ASN A 233 6.52 -12.20 4.31
CA ASN A 233 5.10 -12.15 3.98
C ASN A 233 4.25 -12.47 5.20
N ILE A 234 3.29 -11.60 5.51
CA ILE A 234 2.21 -11.92 6.44
C ILE A 234 1.13 -12.67 5.67
N THR A 235 0.89 -13.90 6.08
CA THR A 235 -0.15 -14.79 5.54
C THR A 235 -1.38 -14.78 6.46
N HIS A 236 -2.54 -15.04 5.87
CA HIS A 236 -3.83 -15.04 6.56
C HIS A 236 -4.48 -16.41 6.36
N ALA A 237 -4.90 -17.05 7.44
CA ALA A 237 -5.64 -18.30 7.41
C ALA A 237 -7.02 -18.10 8.01
N VAL A 238 -8.06 -18.43 7.26
CA VAL A 238 -9.47 -18.33 7.70
C VAL A 238 -9.85 -19.58 8.49
N ASP A 239 -10.58 -19.35 9.57
CA ASP A 239 -11.27 -20.37 10.37
C ASP A 239 -12.75 -19.99 10.49
N ALA A 240 -13.63 -20.71 9.80
CA ALA A 240 -15.05 -20.36 9.67
C ALA A 240 -15.93 -21.62 9.76
N GLU A 241 -16.03 -22.20 10.95
CA GLU A 241 -16.78 -23.46 11.15
C GLU A 241 -18.26 -23.36 10.79
N LEU A 242 -18.89 -22.22 11.08
CA LEU A 242 -20.33 -22.01 10.92
C LEU A 242 -20.71 -21.31 9.61
N ASP A 243 -19.73 -20.95 8.78
CA ASP A 243 -19.94 -20.24 7.53
C ASP A 243 -19.27 -20.99 6.37
N ALA A 244 -20.08 -21.60 5.51
CA ALA A 244 -19.57 -22.44 4.42
C ALA A 244 -18.88 -21.63 3.32
N ASP A 245 -19.33 -20.40 3.09
CA ASP A 245 -18.83 -19.54 2.03
C ASP A 245 -17.42 -19.06 2.39
N TYR A 246 -17.21 -18.62 3.64
CA TYR A 246 -15.88 -18.26 4.13
C TYR A 246 -14.94 -19.47 4.30
N ARG A 247 -15.47 -20.64 4.69
CA ARG A 247 -14.66 -21.87 4.80
C ARG A 247 -14.18 -22.40 3.46
N ALA A 248 -14.88 -22.08 2.37
CA ALA A 248 -14.53 -22.49 1.02
C ALA A 248 -13.44 -21.60 0.37
N LEU A 249 -13.01 -20.54 1.05
CA LEU A 249 -11.94 -19.67 0.56
C LEU A 249 -10.62 -20.44 0.37
N ASP A 250 -9.85 -20.02 -0.63
CA ASP A 250 -8.51 -20.57 -0.89
C ASP A 250 -7.63 -20.38 0.36
N PRO A 251 -7.00 -21.44 0.91
CA PRO A 251 -6.03 -21.32 1.98
C PRO A 251 -4.86 -20.36 1.67
N ALA A 252 -4.55 -20.15 0.39
CA ALA A 252 -3.55 -19.20 -0.09
C ALA A 252 -4.15 -17.80 -0.34
N LEU A 253 -4.75 -17.22 0.70
CA LEU A 253 -5.27 -15.85 0.64
C LEU A 253 -4.18 -14.83 0.29
N SER A 254 -4.64 -13.66 -0.17
CA SER A 254 -3.80 -12.48 -0.36
C SER A 254 -2.91 -12.23 0.87
N GLN A 255 -1.62 -12.04 0.60
CA GLN A 255 -0.59 -11.82 1.60
C GLN A 255 -0.23 -10.32 1.66
N VAL A 256 0.34 -9.90 2.79
CA VAL A 256 0.98 -8.59 2.89
C VAL A 256 2.49 -8.79 2.84
N ALA A 257 3.13 -8.28 1.78
CA ALA A 257 4.59 -8.26 1.70
C ALA A 257 5.14 -7.18 2.65
N VAL A 258 6.17 -7.48 3.41
CA VAL A 258 6.79 -6.57 4.38
C VAL A 258 8.27 -6.50 4.08
N GLU A 259 8.76 -5.32 3.74
CA GLU A 259 10.19 -5.02 3.66
C GLU A 259 10.63 -4.39 4.98
N VAL A 260 11.59 -5.01 5.65
CA VAL A 260 12.22 -4.49 6.86
C VAL A 260 13.56 -3.88 6.50
N LEU A 261 13.68 -2.57 6.69
CA LEU A 261 14.89 -1.82 6.40
C LEU A 261 15.82 -1.82 7.61
N ASP A 262 16.96 -2.48 7.47
CA ASP A 262 18.14 -2.37 8.33
C ASP A 262 18.65 -0.91 8.36
N ASN A 263 18.86 -0.39 9.56
CA ASN A 263 19.33 0.98 9.79
C ASN A 263 20.79 1.03 10.30
N ASP A 264 21.43 -0.12 10.49
CA ASP A 264 22.79 -0.22 10.98
C ASP A 264 23.82 -0.11 9.85
N LEU A 265 24.91 0.59 10.15
CA LEU A 265 26.00 0.79 9.19
C LEU A 265 27.29 0.17 9.72
N VAL A 266 27.86 -0.74 8.94
CA VAL A 266 29.19 -1.29 9.21
C VAL A 266 30.24 -0.17 9.16
N GLY A 267 31.06 -0.04 10.21
CA GLY A 267 32.15 0.94 10.22
C GLY A 267 32.91 1.03 11.54
N VAL A 268 34.06 1.71 11.49
CA VAL A 268 34.85 2.07 12.66
C VAL A 268 34.93 3.60 12.72
N PHE A 269 34.51 4.17 13.84
CA PHE A 269 34.49 5.61 14.08
C PHE A 269 35.50 5.97 15.15
N ILE A 270 36.42 6.88 14.81
CA ILE A 270 37.47 7.36 15.71
C ILE A 270 37.24 8.85 15.98
N ASN A 271 37.21 9.25 17.26
CA ASN A 271 37.03 10.65 17.65
C ASN A 271 37.96 11.06 18.81
N PRO A 272 38.74 12.15 18.67
CA PRO A 272 38.94 12.93 17.45
C PRO A 272 39.81 12.18 16.42
N GLN A 273 39.57 12.42 15.12
CA GLN A 273 40.41 11.86 14.05
C GLN A 273 41.83 12.45 14.01
N LYS A 274 42.02 13.62 14.63
CA LYS A 274 43.31 14.25 14.83
C LYS A 274 43.46 14.62 16.30
N LEU A 275 44.51 14.10 16.91
CA LEU A 275 44.86 14.38 18.28
C LEU A 275 46.18 15.16 18.30
N VAL A 276 46.19 16.33 18.94
CA VAL A 276 47.42 17.11 19.18
C VAL A 276 47.71 17.00 20.67
N VAL A 277 48.88 16.46 21.00
CA VAL A 277 49.31 16.23 22.38
C VAL A 277 50.61 16.99 22.61
N THR A 278 50.72 17.63 23.78
CA THR A 278 51.94 18.32 24.20
C THR A 278 52.87 17.31 24.88
N GLU A 279 54.18 17.50 24.72
CA GLU A 279 55.17 16.66 25.39
C GLU A 279 54.93 16.62 26.92
N GLY A 280 54.91 15.42 27.49
CA GLY A 280 54.63 15.19 28.90
C GLY A 280 53.14 15.15 29.28
N THR A 281 52.20 15.25 28.34
CA THR A 281 50.76 15.10 28.59
C THR A 281 50.16 13.88 27.90
N THR A 282 48.96 13.48 28.34
CA THR A 282 48.19 12.39 27.74
C THR A 282 47.04 12.97 26.93
N GLY A 283 46.90 12.54 25.67
CA GLY A 283 45.69 12.72 24.89
C GLY A 283 44.87 11.44 24.83
N THR A 284 43.55 11.55 24.67
CA THR A 284 42.65 10.40 24.52
C THR A 284 41.87 10.49 23.22
N TYR A 285 41.57 9.33 22.64
CA TYR A 285 40.63 9.17 21.54
C TYR A 285 39.72 7.98 21.84
N VAL A 286 38.54 7.97 21.24
CA VAL A 286 37.56 6.89 21.39
C VAL A 286 37.38 6.20 20.05
N ILE A 287 37.37 4.87 20.07
CA ILE A 287 36.97 4.02 18.94
C ILE A 287 35.57 3.48 19.23
N ARG A 288 34.65 3.59 18.27
CA ARG A 288 33.32 2.97 18.30
C ARG A 288 33.10 2.18 17.02
N LEU A 289 32.44 1.03 17.13
CA LEU A 289 31.92 0.33 15.96
C LEU A 289 30.56 0.95 15.55
N GLY A 290 30.27 0.88 14.25
CA GLY A 290 29.01 1.34 13.66
C GLY A 290 27.85 0.38 13.90
N SER A 291 28.14 -0.92 13.85
CA SER A 291 27.23 -2.03 14.13
C SER A 291 27.94 -3.07 15.00
N ARG A 292 27.18 -4.00 15.56
CA ARG A 292 27.72 -5.13 16.33
C ARG A 292 28.47 -6.08 15.38
N PRO A 293 29.72 -6.45 15.71
CA PRO A 293 30.49 -7.31 14.84
C PRO A 293 30.11 -8.78 15.05
N ALA A 294 30.00 -9.53 13.96
CA ALA A 294 29.75 -10.97 13.99
C ALA A 294 30.92 -11.78 14.59
N GLU A 295 32.13 -11.23 14.53
CA GLU A 295 33.36 -11.83 15.06
C GLU A 295 34.17 -10.82 15.88
N LEU A 296 35.18 -11.31 16.61
CA LEU A 296 36.05 -10.45 17.42
C LEU A 296 36.82 -9.46 16.53
N VAL A 297 36.65 -8.17 16.78
CA VAL A 297 37.42 -7.10 16.11
C VAL A 297 38.67 -6.77 16.93
N ALA A 298 39.86 -6.96 16.35
CA ALA A 298 41.12 -6.56 16.93
C ALA A 298 41.63 -5.27 16.27
N PHE A 299 42.11 -4.34 17.10
CA PHE A 299 42.76 -3.10 16.64
C PHE A 299 44.24 -3.14 16.98
N ASN A 300 45.08 -2.91 15.97
CA ASN A 300 46.53 -2.73 16.17
C ASN A 300 46.87 -1.25 15.96
N ALA A 301 47.41 -0.61 16.99
CA ALA A 301 47.90 0.76 16.88
C ALA A 301 49.39 0.74 16.52
N THR A 302 49.73 1.29 15.36
CA THR A 302 51.12 1.54 14.95
C THR A 302 51.44 3.00 15.10
N VAL A 303 52.54 3.31 15.80
CA VAL A 303 52.98 4.68 16.01
C VAL A 303 54.13 4.97 15.06
N HIS A 304 53.94 5.94 14.17
CA HIS A 304 54.96 6.40 13.25
C HIS A 304 55.51 7.74 13.74
N CYS A 305 56.75 7.75 14.20
CA CYS A 305 57.45 8.99 14.54
C CYS A 305 58.14 9.53 13.29
N VAL A 306 57.65 10.65 12.73
CA VAL A 306 58.41 11.40 11.75
C VAL A 306 59.36 12.31 12.53
N ALA A 307 60.66 12.08 12.41
CA ALA A 307 61.66 12.96 13.01
C ALA A 307 61.49 14.38 12.43
N PRO A 308 61.66 15.44 13.24
CA PRO A 308 61.67 16.80 12.72
C PRO A 308 62.77 16.91 11.64
N PRO A 309 62.57 17.72 10.58
CA PRO A 309 63.62 17.94 9.58
C PRO A 309 64.88 18.44 10.29
N THR A 310 65.98 17.72 10.13
CA THR A 310 67.30 18.15 10.60
C THR A 310 67.67 19.44 9.86
N PHE A 311 67.56 20.58 10.53
CA PHE A 311 68.11 21.83 10.03
C PHE A 311 69.64 21.72 10.14
N THR A 312 70.31 21.40 9.03
CA THR A 312 71.76 21.52 8.94
C THR A 312 72.08 23.01 8.81
N LEU A 313 72.64 23.60 9.86
CA LEU A 313 73.27 24.91 9.76
C LEU A 313 74.56 24.71 8.95
N GLU A 314 74.54 25.15 7.69
CA GLU A 314 75.73 25.25 6.84
C GLU A 314 76.67 26.31 7.45
N PRO A 315 77.89 25.95 7.90
CA PRO A 315 78.88 26.94 8.32
C PRO A 315 79.34 27.74 7.09
N PRO A 316 79.53 29.06 7.20
CA PRO A 316 79.86 29.91 6.06
C PRO A 316 81.21 29.51 5.45
N ALA A 317 81.24 29.51 4.12
CA ALA A 317 82.33 29.02 3.30
C ALA A 317 83.71 29.64 3.65
N GLU A 318 84.68 28.72 3.73
CA GLU A 318 86.12 28.83 3.47
C GLU A 318 86.99 29.72 4.37
N MET A 319 87.87 29.06 5.13
CA MET A 319 89.29 29.45 5.14
C MET A 319 90.15 28.19 5.01
N ASP A 320 90.95 28.21 3.94
CA ASP A 320 91.73 27.15 3.33
C ASP A 320 92.92 26.70 4.20
N VAL A 321 93.13 25.39 4.35
CA VAL A 321 94.33 24.81 4.99
C VAL A 321 94.95 23.80 4.03
N THR A 322 95.97 24.26 3.32
CA THR A 322 96.85 23.46 2.45
C THR A 322 97.54 22.34 3.21
N THR A 323 97.45 21.10 2.71
CA THR A 323 98.27 19.96 3.18
C THR A 323 99.14 19.41 2.05
N THR A 324 100.45 19.36 2.28
CA THR A 324 101.48 18.78 1.40
C THR A 324 101.71 17.29 1.77
N PRO A 325 101.99 16.38 0.80
CA PRO A 325 101.80 14.95 1.02
C PRO A 325 103.00 14.22 1.64
N ALA A 326 102.67 13.04 2.17
CA ALA A 326 103.39 12.12 3.04
C ALA A 326 104.71 11.52 2.51
N PRO A 327 105.41 10.77 3.39
CA PRO A 327 105.86 9.43 3.03
C PRO A 327 105.33 8.35 3.99
N THR A 328 104.89 7.24 3.41
CA THR A 328 104.63 5.92 4.03
C THR A 328 105.97 5.13 4.12
N PRO A 329 106.05 3.90 4.66
CA PRO A 329 105.24 3.12 5.62
C PRO A 329 106.13 2.72 6.85
N THR A 330 105.71 1.97 7.87
CA THR A 330 105.61 0.49 7.92
C THR A 330 105.42 0.03 9.38
N THR A 331 104.71 -1.10 9.56
CA THR A 331 104.80 -2.09 10.67
C THR A 331 104.53 -1.59 12.10
N SER A 332 104.02 -2.34 13.05
CA SER A 332 103.35 -3.63 13.21
C SER A 332 102.93 -3.64 14.69
N ASP A 333 102.02 -4.53 15.04
CA ASP A 333 101.92 -5.11 16.39
C ASP A 333 101.02 -4.44 17.44
N THR A 334 100.77 -5.24 18.45
CA THR A 334 99.53 -5.60 19.16
C THR A 334 99.16 -4.77 20.40
N SER A 335 97.83 -4.57 20.57
CA SER A 335 97.05 -4.73 21.83
C SER A 335 97.41 -3.84 23.06
N PRO A 336 96.65 -3.86 24.18
CA PRO A 336 95.47 -3.00 24.37
C PRO A 336 95.47 -2.18 25.68
N THR A 337 94.47 -1.31 25.82
CA THR A 337 93.88 -0.79 27.09
C THR A 337 94.70 0.16 27.96
N ALA A 338 94.16 1.36 28.23
CA ALA A 338 94.03 1.87 29.59
C ALA A 338 93.13 3.12 29.65
N THR A 339 92.03 2.97 30.37
CA THR A 339 91.14 4.01 30.90
C THR A 339 91.88 4.89 31.91
N VAL A 340 91.72 6.21 31.85
CA VAL A 340 91.83 7.09 33.03
C VAL A 340 90.85 8.27 32.88
N THR A 341 89.82 8.28 33.73
CA THR A 341 89.13 9.48 34.23
C THR A 341 89.83 9.87 35.54
N PRO A 342 89.96 11.16 35.93
CA PRO A 342 88.95 11.72 36.85
C PRO A 342 88.77 13.27 36.87
N GLU A 343 87.74 13.69 37.63
CA GLU A 343 87.55 14.96 38.39
C GLU A 343 87.48 16.31 37.64
N VAL A 344 86.35 17.06 37.60
CA VAL A 344 85.45 17.66 38.63
C VAL A 344 86.10 18.82 39.42
N THR A 345 85.71 20.07 39.12
CA THR A 345 85.22 21.13 40.07
C THR A 345 84.93 22.42 39.28
N GLN A 346 83.69 22.87 39.16
CA GLN A 346 82.85 23.69 40.08
C GLN A 346 83.01 25.22 39.91
N THR A 347 82.00 25.78 39.23
CA THR A 347 81.23 27.01 39.49
C THR A 347 81.91 28.37 39.67
N ALA A 348 81.57 29.30 38.78
CA ALA A 348 81.35 30.70 39.12
C ALA A 348 80.24 31.31 38.24
N THR A 349 79.21 31.84 38.89
CA THR A 349 78.31 32.91 38.38
C THR A 349 78.43 34.06 39.40
N PRO A 350 78.23 35.36 39.06
CA PRO A 350 77.05 35.84 38.32
C PRO A 350 77.23 37.06 37.37
N ALA A 351 76.13 37.30 36.64
CA ALA A 351 75.54 38.58 36.23
C ALA A 351 75.95 39.29 34.90
N MET A 352 75.01 39.15 33.95
CA MET A 352 74.43 40.14 33.03
C MET A 352 75.29 40.75 31.90
N THR A 353 74.93 40.42 30.66
CA THR A 353 74.10 41.31 29.81
C THR A 353 73.60 40.56 28.56
N ALA A 354 72.38 40.92 28.15
CA ALA A 354 71.58 40.21 27.17
C ALA A 354 72.07 40.36 25.73
N PHE A 355 72.12 39.23 25.01
CA PHE A 355 71.71 39.18 23.62
C PHE A 355 70.76 37.99 23.47
N SER A 356 69.51 38.32 23.16
CA SER A 356 68.42 37.40 22.89
C SER A 356 68.74 36.59 21.64
N THR A 357 69.01 35.31 21.80
CA THR A 357 68.85 34.32 20.73
C THR A 357 67.35 34.02 20.59
N PRO A 358 66.79 33.89 19.38
CA PRO A 358 65.46 33.35 19.23
C PRO A 358 65.55 31.85 19.56
N THR A 359 65.14 31.46 20.76
CA THR A 359 64.79 30.08 21.03
C THR A 359 63.55 29.76 20.21
N ALA A 360 63.74 29.29 18.98
CA ALA A 360 62.71 28.55 18.29
C ALA A 360 62.50 27.26 19.10
N VAL A 361 61.58 27.30 20.06
CA VAL A 361 61.01 26.10 20.67
C VAL A 361 60.21 25.44 19.55
N ALA A 362 60.85 24.56 18.79
CA ALA A 362 60.14 23.59 17.99
C ALA A 362 59.46 22.65 18.98
N THR A 363 58.19 22.92 19.28
CA THR A 363 57.33 21.95 19.96
C THR A 363 57.29 20.70 19.08
N PRO A 364 57.75 19.52 19.55
CA PRO A 364 57.60 18.31 18.78
C PRO A 364 56.11 17.97 18.70
N THR A 365 55.45 18.36 17.61
CA THR A 365 54.10 17.87 17.31
C THR A 365 54.20 16.44 16.83
N MET A 366 53.81 15.49 17.67
CA MET A 366 53.59 14.12 17.25
C MET A 366 52.25 14.04 16.53
N THR A 367 52.26 13.68 15.25
CA THR A 367 51.03 13.37 14.50
C THR A 367 50.92 11.86 14.45
N VAL A 368 49.95 11.28 15.17
CA VAL A 368 49.66 9.84 15.08
C VAL A 368 48.73 9.64 13.90
N GLU A 369 49.23 9.11 12.79
CA GLU A 369 48.38 8.52 11.75
C GLU A 369 47.94 7.14 12.23
N ILE A 370 46.65 6.99 12.50
CA ILE A 370 46.08 5.74 13.02
C ILE A 370 45.71 4.85 11.82
N PRO A 371 46.17 3.59 11.77
CA PRO A 371 45.96 2.73 10.60
C PRO A 371 44.49 2.40 10.37
N THR A 372 44.13 2.24 9.10
CA THR A 372 42.87 1.65 8.64
C THR A 372 42.80 0.18 9.08
N ALA A 373 41.64 -0.24 9.60
CA ALA A 373 41.39 -1.61 10.03
C ALA A 373 41.64 -2.59 8.86
N THR A 374 42.65 -3.47 9.00
CA THR A 374 42.82 -4.66 8.16
C THR A 374 42.15 -5.83 8.86
N GLY A 375 40.83 -5.92 8.69
CA GLY A 375 40.05 -7.13 8.93
C GLY A 375 39.13 -7.31 7.72
N ASN A 376 39.05 -8.52 7.18
CA ASN A 376 38.07 -8.83 6.14
C ASN A 376 36.67 -8.61 6.71
N MET A 377 36.03 -7.49 6.36
CA MET A 377 34.59 -7.35 6.48
C MET A 377 33.98 -7.95 5.21
N GLN A 378 34.00 -9.28 5.11
CA GLN A 378 33.23 -9.99 4.08
C GLN A 378 31.90 -10.42 4.68
N SER A 379 30.81 -10.03 4.03
CA SER A 379 29.50 -10.65 4.17
C SER A 379 29.61 -12.13 3.79
N ILE A 380 29.50 -13.03 4.76
CA ILE A 380 29.39 -14.46 4.46
C ILE A 380 27.93 -14.75 4.10
N ASN A 381 27.61 -14.71 2.82
CA ASN A 381 26.43 -15.41 2.31
C ASN A 381 26.75 -16.91 2.29
N THR A 382 25.91 -17.70 2.93
CA THR A 382 26.01 -19.15 3.08
C THR A 382 25.93 -19.87 1.73
N ALA A 383 27.05 -20.43 1.26
CA ALA A 383 27.13 -21.69 0.50
C ALA A 383 28.58 -22.24 0.49
N THR A 384 28.72 -23.54 0.72
CA THR A 384 29.93 -24.33 1.05
C THR A 384 30.95 -24.55 -0.11
N PRO A 385 32.13 -25.20 0.06
CA PRO A 385 33.44 -24.55 -0.05
C PRO A 385 34.30 -25.04 -1.24
N THR A 386 35.13 -24.19 -1.87
CA THR A 386 36.46 -24.61 -2.38
C THR A 386 37.34 -23.45 -2.88
N SER A 387 38.63 -23.59 -2.61
CA SER A 387 39.81 -23.03 -3.31
C SER A 387 40.13 -21.53 -3.17
N THR A 388 41.20 -21.31 -2.43
CA THR A 388 42.04 -20.11 -2.35
C THR A 388 42.54 -19.67 -3.72
N THR A 389 42.20 -18.45 -4.14
CA THR A 389 42.96 -17.71 -5.17
C THR A 389 43.09 -16.25 -4.76
N THR A 390 44.32 -15.83 -4.44
CA THR A 390 44.66 -14.45 -4.13
C THR A 390 44.73 -13.64 -5.42
N THR A 391 43.83 -12.67 -5.60
CA THR A 391 43.92 -11.69 -6.69
C THR A 391 43.99 -10.29 -6.08
N THR A 392 45.12 -9.61 -6.26
CA THR A 392 45.31 -8.21 -5.90
C THR A 392 44.80 -7.30 -7.02
N LEU A 393 43.80 -6.47 -6.72
CA LEU A 393 43.36 -5.37 -7.59
C LEU A 393 43.60 -4.05 -6.87
N SER A 394 44.58 -3.30 -7.36
CA SER A 394 44.83 -1.90 -7.01
C SER A 394 43.83 -1.02 -7.75
N THR A 395 43.14 -0.12 -7.05
CA THR A 395 42.43 1.00 -7.67
C THR A 395 42.97 2.32 -7.14
N THR A 396 43.61 3.05 -8.04
CA THR A 396 43.98 4.46 -7.93
C THR A 396 42.75 5.30 -8.30
N THR A 397 42.32 6.20 -7.41
CA THR A 397 41.30 7.20 -7.75
C THR A 397 41.90 8.61 -7.64
N ASN A 398 42.12 9.21 -8.81
CA ASN A 398 42.43 10.62 -8.98
C ASN A 398 41.21 11.48 -8.57
N ILE A 399 41.46 12.51 -7.76
CA ILE A 399 40.47 13.54 -7.44
C ILE A 399 40.51 14.59 -8.56
N ALA A 400 39.44 14.66 -9.37
CA ALA A 400 39.16 15.80 -10.22
C ALA A 400 38.17 16.73 -9.50
N THR A 401 38.62 17.95 -9.22
CA THR A 401 37.82 19.07 -8.72
C THR A 401 36.94 19.63 -9.83
N ALA A 402 35.62 19.63 -9.64
CA ALA A 402 34.68 20.36 -10.48
C ALA A 402 33.88 21.37 -9.63
N THR A 403 34.09 22.65 -9.93
CA THR A 403 33.35 23.80 -9.41
C THR A 403 32.09 24.03 -10.27
N PRO A 404 30.88 24.24 -9.72
CA PRO A 404 29.76 24.67 -10.54
C PRO A 404 29.75 26.19 -10.71
N THR A 405 29.86 26.63 -11.97
CA THR A 405 29.65 28.02 -12.40
C THR A 405 28.17 28.24 -12.69
N VAL A 406 27.55 29.23 -12.05
CA VAL A 406 26.19 29.69 -12.38
C VAL A 406 26.28 30.61 -13.59
N THR A 407 25.68 30.20 -14.71
CA THR A 407 25.46 31.10 -15.86
C THR A 407 23.97 31.24 -16.12
N SER A 408 23.52 32.50 -16.12
CA SER A 408 22.16 32.94 -16.35
C SER A 408 21.80 32.96 -17.83
N ALA A 409 20.59 32.51 -18.18
CA ALA A 409 19.95 32.82 -19.46
C ALA A 409 18.46 33.16 -19.24
N ARG A 410 18.02 34.24 -19.89
CA ARG A 410 16.79 35.01 -19.64
C ARG A 410 15.87 34.95 -20.87
N ARG A 411 14.55 34.76 -20.63
CA ARG A 411 13.34 35.05 -21.47
C ARG A 411 13.11 34.17 -22.73
N ARG A 412 11.88 33.73 -23.05
CA ARG A 412 10.55 34.40 -23.20
C ARG A 412 9.39 33.44 -22.82
N ARG A 413 8.39 33.77 -21.98
CA ARG A 413 7.16 34.62 -22.06
C ARG A 413 5.96 34.05 -22.87
N GLY A 414 4.79 33.95 -22.20
CA GLY A 414 3.41 33.78 -22.71
C GLY A 414 2.87 32.34 -22.51
N LEU A 415 1.71 32.04 -21.91
CA LEU A 415 0.49 32.78 -21.60
C LEU A 415 -0.18 32.24 -20.30
N LEU A 416 -1.05 33.10 -19.73
CA LEU A 416 -1.84 32.95 -18.51
C LEU A 416 -3.07 32.05 -18.67
N GLN A 417 -3.51 31.40 -17.59
CA GLN A 417 -4.93 31.35 -17.19
C GLN A 417 -5.09 31.04 -15.69
N ASN A 418 -6.10 31.68 -15.11
CA ASN A 418 -6.38 31.92 -13.69
C ASN A 418 -6.61 30.66 -12.83
N ALA A 419 -6.08 30.68 -11.61
CA ALA A 419 -6.51 29.83 -10.51
C ALA A 419 -7.56 30.55 -9.64
N THR A 420 -8.64 29.86 -9.35
CA THR A 420 -9.77 30.23 -8.48
C THR A 420 -9.38 30.07 -7.00
N PRO A 421 -9.81 30.96 -6.08
CA PRO A 421 -9.48 30.81 -4.65
C PRO A 421 -10.46 29.88 -3.92
N THR A 422 -9.88 29.03 -3.06
CA THR A 422 -10.53 28.14 -2.08
C THR A 422 -11.34 28.92 -1.03
N PRO A 423 -12.51 28.44 -0.57
CA PRO A 423 -13.26 29.07 0.51
C PRO A 423 -12.76 28.67 1.92
N THR A 424 -12.78 29.64 2.82
CA THR A 424 -12.48 29.56 4.27
C THR A 424 -13.65 28.92 5.05
N PRO A 425 -13.41 28.18 6.16
CA PRO A 425 -14.48 27.54 6.92
C PRO A 425 -15.21 28.49 7.90
N THR A 426 -16.53 28.27 8.04
CA THR A 426 -17.44 28.97 8.95
C THR A 426 -17.32 28.44 10.39
N PRO A 427 -17.39 29.29 11.43
CA PRO A 427 -17.34 28.84 12.83
C PRO A 427 -18.69 28.32 13.34
N ALA A 428 -18.62 27.35 14.26
CA ALA A 428 -19.73 26.65 14.89
C ALA A 428 -20.56 27.53 15.84
N THR A 429 -21.88 27.40 15.77
CA THR A 429 -22.89 28.07 16.59
C THR A 429 -22.97 27.45 17.98
N THR A 430 -22.93 28.29 19.01
CA THR A 430 -23.04 27.95 20.43
C THR A 430 -24.49 27.61 20.79
N MET A 431 -24.76 26.44 21.39
CA MET A 431 -26.06 26.10 21.97
C MET A 431 -26.16 26.57 23.42
N THR A 432 -27.21 27.32 23.72
CA THR A 432 -27.62 27.80 25.06
C THR A 432 -28.46 26.73 25.77
N PRO A 433 -28.34 26.52 27.10
CA PRO A 433 -29.16 25.54 27.82
C PRO A 433 -30.55 26.08 28.20
N LEU A 434 -31.56 25.20 28.14
CA LEU A 434 -32.95 25.42 28.59
C LEU A 434 -33.04 25.39 30.14
N PRO A 435 -33.94 26.16 30.79
CA PRO A 435 -34.06 26.19 32.24
C PRO A 435 -34.97 25.07 32.79
N ALA A 436 -34.64 24.62 34.00
CA ALA A 436 -35.38 23.64 34.79
C ALA A 436 -36.75 24.19 35.27
N SER A 437 -37.79 23.35 35.16
CA SER A 437 -39.11 23.60 35.73
C SER A 437 -39.30 22.76 36.99
N THR A 438 -39.39 23.45 38.12
CA THR A 438 -39.84 22.95 39.42
C THR A 438 -41.35 23.09 39.54
N THR A 439 -42.07 22.07 40.04
CA THR A 439 -42.88 22.19 41.28
C THR A 439 -43.47 20.85 41.80
N PRO A 440 -43.66 20.71 43.14
CA PRO A 440 -44.20 19.55 43.88
C PRO A 440 -45.68 19.82 44.32
N PRO A 441 -46.34 19.07 45.25
CA PRO A 441 -45.96 17.87 46.03
C PRO A 441 -46.68 16.56 45.65
#